data_AF-A0A6N6LF31-F1
#
_entry.id   AF-A0A6N6LF31-F1
#
_cell.length_a   1.000
_cell.length_b   1.000
_cell.length_c   1.000
_cell.angle_alpha   90.00
_cell.angle_beta   90.00
_cell.angle_gamma   90.00
#
_symmetry.space_group_name_H-M   'P 1'
#
loop_
_entity.id
_entity.type
_entity.pdbx_description
1 polymer ?
#
loop_
_entity_poly.entity_id
_entity_poly.type
_entity_poly.pdbx_seq_one_letter_code
_entity_poly.pdbx_strand_id
1 'polypeptide(L)'
;MNRRFVAGARSGFRIFLPLSIGLIPWALVTGVALTSAGLSVVEAMGMNLLVYAGVAQIATLPLIMAGAPLWLIGLTGLALNLRFLIFSAAIAKGFHGVPLRLRIPSGYLLIDGVFAVCTERMLAVRDWRWRLGYFLGPSLWGWCLWQSFVLTGVLGAGALPQDWSLEFMATIALMVILVPLSKNRPMLVAALSGGVASVLLRGMPLKLGVIVAIVIGIVAGFVASRALPDTRGA
;
A
#
# COMPACT_ATOMS: atom_id res chain seq x y z
N MET A 1 -3.19 -8.94 -30.44
CA MET A 1 -2.77 -8.04 -29.33
C MET A 1 -1.76 -7.02 -29.87
N ASN A 2 -1.91 -5.72 -29.60
CA ASN A 2 -1.06 -4.68 -30.19
C ASN A 2 0.38 -4.76 -29.65
N ARG A 3 1.39 -4.93 -30.52
CA ARG A 3 2.81 -5.09 -30.11
C ARG A 3 3.31 -3.95 -29.22
N ARG A 4 2.84 -2.71 -29.44
CA ARG A 4 3.26 -1.54 -28.65
C ARG A 4 2.72 -1.59 -27.22
N PHE A 5 1.48 -2.07 -27.04
CA PHE A 5 0.89 -2.28 -25.73
C PHE A 5 1.68 -3.33 -24.94
N VAL A 6 1.99 -4.47 -25.57
CA VAL A 6 2.73 -5.56 -24.93
C VAL A 6 4.15 -5.11 -24.53
N ALA A 7 4.82 -4.33 -25.38
CA ALA A 7 6.12 -3.76 -25.07
C ALA A 7 6.06 -2.82 -23.85
N GLY A 8 5.03 -1.97 -23.77
CA GLY A 8 4.78 -1.13 -22.60
C GLY A 8 4.55 -1.97 -21.34
N ALA A 9 3.64 -2.94 -21.41
CA ALA A 9 3.30 -3.80 -20.27
C ALA A 9 4.51 -4.56 -19.73
N ARG A 10 5.33 -5.14 -20.60
CA ARG A 10 6.56 -5.83 -20.21
C ARG A 10 7.56 -4.89 -19.53
N SER A 11 7.67 -3.66 -20.02
CA SER A 11 8.56 -2.66 -19.43
C SER A 11 8.07 -2.19 -18.06
N GLY A 12 6.77 -1.92 -17.91
CA GLY A 12 6.19 -1.50 -16.63
C GLY A 12 6.27 -2.61 -15.58
N PHE A 13 5.92 -3.84 -15.99
CA PHE A 13 6.02 -5.03 -15.14
C PHE A 13 7.42 -5.21 -14.55
N ARG A 14 8.47 -5.13 -15.38
CA ARG A 14 9.87 -5.28 -14.94
C ARG A 14 10.29 -4.24 -13.89
N ILE A 15 9.80 -3.01 -14.02
CA ILE A 15 10.13 -1.92 -13.09
C ILE A 15 9.38 -2.09 -11.77
N PHE A 16 8.13 -2.55 -11.83
CA PHE A 16 7.29 -2.74 -10.64
C PHE A 16 7.60 -4.05 -9.89
N LEU A 17 8.19 -5.06 -10.54
CA LEU A 17 8.40 -6.38 -9.96
C LEU A 17 9.14 -6.36 -8.61
N PRO A 18 10.26 -5.63 -8.43
CA PRO A 18 10.97 -5.58 -7.14
C PRO A 18 10.11 -4.97 -6.03
N LEU A 19 9.30 -3.97 -6.37
CA LEU A 19 8.38 -3.31 -5.43
C LEU A 19 7.22 -4.25 -5.04
N SER A 20 6.73 -5.05 -6.00
CA SER A 20 5.59 -5.94 -5.79
C SER A 20 5.83 -7.02 -4.74
N ILE A 21 7.08 -7.42 -4.50
CA ILE A 21 7.45 -8.38 -3.45
C ILE A 21 7.08 -7.83 -2.06
N GLY A 22 7.22 -6.52 -1.85
CA GLY A 22 6.82 -5.85 -0.60
C GLY A 22 5.31 -5.85 -0.36
N LEU A 23 4.49 -6.09 -1.38
CA LEU A 23 3.04 -6.18 -1.25
C LEU A 23 2.57 -7.52 -0.69
N ILE A 24 3.35 -8.59 -0.90
CA ILE A 24 2.99 -9.95 -0.49
C ILE A 24 2.65 -10.00 1.01
N PRO A 25 3.54 -9.58 1.91
CA PRO A 25 3.29 -9.82 3.31
C PRO A 25 2.32 -8.76 3.87
N TRP A 26 2.19 -7.59 3.23
CA TRP A 26 1.11 -6.63 3.50
C TRP A 26 -0.28 -7.18 3.14
N ALA A 27 -0.40 -7.83 1.99
CA ALA A 27 -1.64 -8.49 1.54
C ALA A 27 -2.04 -9.62 2.49
N LEU A 28 -1.08 -10.48 2.88
CA LEU A 28 -1.31 -11.57 3.84
C LEU A 28 -1.90 -11.05 5.14
N VAL A 29 -1.28 -10.02 5.74
CA VAL A 29 -1.76 -9.50 7.02
C VAL A 29 -3.10 -8.77 6.88
N THR A 30 -3.33 -8.08 5.75
CA THR A 30 -4.65 -7.51 5.48
C THR A 30 -5.73 -8.59 5.48
N GLY A 31 -5.47 -9.74 4.84
CA GLY A 31 -6.39 -10.88 4.85
C GLY A 31 -6.68 -11.42 6.25
N VAL A 32 -5.64 -11.62 7.06
CA VAL A 32 -5.78 -12.05 8.46
C VAL A 32 -6.56 -11.02 9.28
N ALA A 33 -6.28 -9.73 9.11
CA ALA A 33 -6.95 -8.67 9.85
C ALA A 33 -8.46 -8.63 9.53
N LEU A 34 -8.85 -8.82 8.27
CA LEU A 34 -10.25 -8.86 7.87
C LEU A 34 -11.01 -9.99 8.57
N THR A 35 -10.47 -11.20 8.58
CA THR A 35 -11.10 -12.35 9.25
C THR A 35 -11.16 -12.18 10.76
N SER A 36 -10.12 -11.60 11.36
CA SER A 36 -10.07 -11.40 12.81
C SER A 36 -10.96 -10.26 13.29
N ALA A 37 -11.36 -9.36 12.38
CA ALA A 37 -12.44 -8.42 12.62
C ALA A 37 -13.84 -9.05 12.55
N GLY A 38 -13.93 -10.37 12.34
CA GLY A 38 -15.18 -11.13 12.33
C GLY A 38 -15.85 -11.22 10.96
N LEU A 39 -15.21 -10.75 9.88
CA LEU A 39 -15.75 -10.89 8.53
C LEU A 39 -15.63 -12.34 8.06
N SER A 40 -16.69 -12.86 7.47
CA SER A 40 -16.64 -14.12 6.74
C SER A 40 -15.70 -14.04 5.53
N VAL A 41 -15.27 -15.19 5.00
CA VAL A 41 -14.42 -15.26 3.80
C VAL A 41 -15.03 -14.48 2.63
N VAL A 42 -16.35 -14.56 2.46
CA VAL A 42 -17.08 -13.86 1.39
C VAL A 42 -17.10 -12.35 1.62
N GLU A 43 -17.33 -11.89 2.85
CA GLU A 43 -17.33 -10.47 3.18
C GLU A 43 -15.91 -9.87 3.07
N ALA A 44 -14.90 -10.58 3.57
CA ALA A 44 -13.50 -10.18 3.49
C ALA A 44 -13.04 -10.03 2.03
N MET A 45 -13.31 -11.05 1.19
CA MET A 45 -12.95 -10.99 -0.24
C MET A 45 -13.82 -10.01 -1.02
N GLY A 46 -15.10 -9.87 -0.68
CA GLY A 46 -15.98 -8.85 -1.26
C GLY A 46 -15.44 -7.45 -0.99
N MET A 47 -15.07 -7.15 0.26
CA MET A 47 -14.40 -5.91 0.63
C MET A 47 -13.07 -5.76 -0.10
N ASN A 48 -12.28 -6.81 -0.26
CA ASN A 48 -10.98 -6.77 -0.95
C ASN A 48 -11.07 -6.51 -2.45
N LEU A 49 -12.13 -6.98 -3.09
CA LEU A 49 -12.40 -6.72 -4.50
C LEU A 49 -12.98 -5.31 -4.70
N LEU A 50 -13.88 -4.86 -3.83
CA LEU A 50 -14.51 -3.54 -3.97
C LEU A 50 -13.57 -2.41 -3.53
N VAL A 51 -12.87 -2.61 -2.41
CA VAL A 51 -11.99 -1.63 -1.79
C VAL A 51 -10.55 -2.10 -1.96
N TYR A 52 -10.01 -1.90 -3.17
CA TYR A 52 -8.62 -2.19 -3.49
C TYR A 52 -7.68 -1.13 -2.89
N ALA A 53 -7.65 -1.04 -1.56
CA ALA A 53 -6.88 -0.06 -0.79
C ALA A 53 -6.59 -0.57 0.63
N GLY A 54 -5.48 -1.32 0.80
CA GLY A 54 -5.09 -1.97 2.06
C GLY A 54 -5.15 -1.08 3.31
N VAL A 55 -4.63 0.15 3.22
CA VAL A 55 -4.64 1.08 4.37
C VAL A 55 -6.06 1.44 4.79
N ALA A 56 -6.94 1.69 3.81
CA ALA A 56 -8.33 2.01 4.09
C ALA A 56 -9.08 0.79 4.66
N GLN A 57 -8.77 -0.42 4.20
CA GLN A 57 -9.37 -1.64 4.74
C GLN A 57 -9.05 -1.79 6.22
N ILE A 58 -7.77 -1.73 6.61
CA ILE A 58 -7.37 -1.87 8.02
C ILE A 58 -7.91 -0.73 8.88
N ALA A 59 -7.90 0.51 8.38
CA ALA A 59 -8.35 1.67 9.13
C ALA A 59 -9.87 1.68 9.39
N THR A 60 -10.67 1.05 8.53
CA THR A 60 -12.13 0.96 8.72
C THR A 60 -12.57 -0.22 9.56
N LEU A 61 -11.72 -1.24 9.76
CA LEU A 61 -12.07 -2.43 10.56
C LEU A 61 -12.57 -2.09 11.97
N PRO A 62 -11.94 -1.21 12.77
CA PRO A 62 -12.45 -0.86 14.09
C PRO A 62 -13.85 -0.24 14.05
N LEU A 63 -14.15 0.55 13.01
CA LEU A 63 -15.48 1.15 12.81
C LEU A 63 -16.53 0.09 12.45
N ILE A 64 -16.16 -0.88 11.60
CA ILE A 64 -17.01 -2.02 11.24
C ILE A 64 -17.34 -2.84 12.49
N MET A 65 -16.31 -3.17 13.30
CA MET A 65 -16.48 -3.94 14.53
C MET A 65 -17.30 -3.20 15.60
N ALA A 66 -17.18 -1.87 15.66
CA ALA A 66 -17.96 -1.04 16.55
C ALA A 66 -19.42 -0.84 16.08
N GLY A 67 -19.83 -1.43 14.96
CA GLY A 67 -21.17 -1.24 14.39
C GLY A 67 -21.44 0.20 13.95
N ALA A 68 -20.40 0.95 13.57
CA ALA A 68 -20.54 2.32 13.11
C ALA A 68 -21.40 2.39 11.84
N PRO A 69 -22.12 3.50 11.61
CA PRO A 69 -22.97 3.62 10.43
C PRO A 69 -22.12 3.61 9.14
N LEU A 70 -22.66 2.99 8.08
CA LEU A 70 -21.99 2.78 6.79
C LEU A 70 -21.44 4.07 6.16
N TRP A 71 -22.14 5.20 6.31
CA TRP A 71 -21.68 6.48 5.77
C TRP A 71 -20.39 6.96 6.44
N LEU A 72 -20.19 6.69 7.74
CA LEU A 72 -19.00 7.08 8.48
C LEU A 72 -17.80 6.19 8.10
N ILE A 73 -18.04 4.89 7.94
CA ILE A 73 -17.06 3.93 7.41
C ILE A 73 -16.63 4.35 6.00
N GLY A 74 -17.60 4.64 5.13
CA GLY A 74 -17.37 5.11 3.77
C GLY A 74 -16.62 6.44 3.72
N LEU A 75 -16.98 7.41 4.56
CA LEU A 75 -16.30 8.70 4.66
C LEU A 75 -14.85 8.55 5.12
N THR A 76 -14.59 7.69 6.10
CA THR A 76 -13.23 7.38 6.58
C THR A 76 -12.39 6.74 5.46
N GLY A 77 -12.96 5.74 4.78
CA GLY A 77 -12.32 5.11 3.62
C GLY A 77 -12.05 6.11 2.49
N LEU A 78 -13.00 7.01 2.19
CA LEU A 78 -12.85 8.04 1.17
C LEU A 78 -11.76 9.05 1.54
N ALA A 79 -11.77 9.55 2.78
CA ALA A 79 -10.81 10.53 3.28
C ALA A 79 -9.37 10.01 3.17
N LEU A 80 -9.13 8.76 3.58
CA LEU A 80 -7.81 8.13 3.45
C LEU A 80 -7.38 7.91 1.98
N ASN A 81 -8.34 7.77 1.08
CA ASN A 81 -8.10 7.53 -0.34
C ASN A 81 -8.08 8.79 -1.21
N LEU A 82 -8.28 9.99 -0.65
CA LEU A 82 -8.16 11.25 -1.40
C LEU A 82 -6.83 11.39 -2.17
N ARG A 83 -5.78 10.72 -1.69
CA ARG A 83 -4.50 10.61 -2.42
C ARG A 83 -4.65 10.10 -3.86
N PHE A 84 -5.60 9.18 -4.12
CA PHE A 84 -5.84 8.66 -5.45
C PHE A 84 -6.42 9.70 -6.40
N LEU A 85 -7.15 10.70 -5.88
CA LEU A 85 -7.59 11.85 -6.67
C LEU A 85 -6.39 12.68 -7.15
N ILE A 86 -5.44 12.94 -6.24
CA ILE A 86 -4.19 13.67 -6.55
C ILE A 86 -3.35 12.88 -7.56
N PHE A 87 -3.17 11.57 -7.34
CA PHE A 87 -2.44 10.71 -8.26
C PHE A 87 -3.10 10.65 -9.64
N SER A 88 -4.44 10.54 -9.68
CA SER A 88 -5.21 10.55 -10.94
C SER A 88 -5.03 11.86 -11.70
N ALA A 89 -5.03 13.00 -11.01
CA ALA A 89 -4.78 14.30 -11.61
C ALA A 89 -3.34 14.40 -12.18
N ALA A 90 -2.35 13.89 -11.44
CA ALA A 90 -0.95 13.90 -11.86
C ALA A 90 -0.70 13.05 -13.12
N ILE A 91 -1.34 11.88 -13.24
CA ILE A 91 -1.17 10.99 -14.42
C ILE A 91 -2.17 11.28 -15.56
N ALA A 92 -3.07 12.25 -15.40
CA ALA A 92 -4.14 12.53 -16.37
C ALA A 92 -3.60 12.75 -17.81
N LYS A 93 -2.49 13.49 -17.95
CA LYS A 93 -1.81 13.72 -19.24
C LYS A 93 -1.28 12.43 -19.87
N GLY A 94 -0.92 11.43 -19.07
CA GLY A 94 -0.48 10.12 -19.53
C GLY A 94 -1.61 9.33 -20.21
N PHE A 95 -2.87 9.59 -19.83
CA PHE A 95 -4.06 8.98 -20.42
C PHE A 95 -4.65 9.77 -21.61
N HIS A 96 -4.01 10.87 -22.06
CA HIS A 96 -4.46 11.57 -23.27
C HIS A 96 -4.46 10.62 -24.50
N GLY A 97 -5.55 10.62 -25.25
CA GLY A 97 -5.76 9.73 -26.40
C GLY A 97 -6.23 8.31 -26.05
N VAL A 98 -6.35 7.96 -24.77
CA VAL A 98 -6.93 6.68 -24.32
C VAL A 98 -8.46 6.78 -24.33
N PRO A 99 -9.18 5.83 -24.95
CA PRO A 99 -10.65 5.85 -24.96
C PRO A 99 -11.22 5.66 -23.55
N LEU A 100 -12.35 6.30 -23.27
CA LEU A 100 -12.96 6.35 -21.93
C LEU A 100 -13.22 4.96 -21.33
N ARG A 101 -13.66 4.01 -22.17
CA ARG A 101 -13.89 2.60 -21.79
C ARG A 101 -12.67 1.88 -21.19
N LEU A 102 -11.45 2.32 -21.52
CA LEU A 102 -10.21 1.78 -20.95
C LEU A 102 -9.73 2.64 -19.78
N ARG A 103 -10.01 3.95 -19.82
CA ARG A 103 -9.59 4.92 -18.80
C ARG A 103 -10.33 4.75 -17.48
N ILE A 104 -11.65 4.52 -17.50
CA ILE A 104 -12.45 4.32 -16.26
C ILE A 104 -11.95 3.13 -15.44
N PRO A 105 -11.88 1.90 -15.97
CA PRO A 105 -11.40 0.75 -15.19
C PRO A 105 -9.91 0.87 -14.81
N SER A 106 -9.12 1.62 -15.57
CA SER A 106 -7.72 1.91 -15.19
C SER A 106 -7.62 2.70 -13.88
N GLY A 107 -8.63 3.51 -13.54
CA GLY A 107 -8.65 4.25 -12.27
C GLY A 107 -8.76 3.34 -11.05
N TYR A 108 -9.55 2.28 -11.13
CA TYR A 108 -9.65 1.27 -10.06
C TYR A 108 -8.33 0.54 -9.83
N LEU A 109 -7.54 0.34 -10.89
CA LEU A 109 -6.24 -0.34 -10.84
C LEU A 109 -5.07 0.57 -10.42
N LEU A 110 -5.34 1.82 -10.06
CA LEU A 110 -4.32 2.77 -9.62
C LEU A 110 -3.92 2.49 -8.17
N ILE A 111 -2.63 2.22 -7.96
CA ILE A 111 -2.04 2.04 -6.63
C ILE A 111 -0.77 2.87 -6.48
N ASP A 112 -0.43 3.21 -5.23
CA ASP A 112 0.72 4.06 -4.87
C ASP A 112 2.01 3.59 -5.52
N GLY A 113 2.27 2.28 -5.49
CA GLY A 113 3.48 1.70 -6.03
C GLY A 113 3.60 1.88 -7.54
N VAL A 114 2.52 1.66 -8.28
CA VAL A 114 2.51 1.88 -9.74
C VAL A 114 2.66 3.37 -10.04
N PHE A 115 1.94 4.23 -9.31
CA PHE A 115 2.08 5.68 -9.46
C PHE A 115 3.55 6.12 -9.24
N ALA A 116 4.18 5.67 -8.16
CA ALA A 116 5.53 6.06 -7.80
C ALA A 116 6.58 5.68 -8.86
N VAL A 117 6.48 4.47 -9.43
CA VAL A 117 7.52 3.96 -10.36
C VAL A 117 7.20 4.16 -11.84
N CYS A 118 5.94 4.38 -12.21
CA CYS A 118 5.55 4.45 -13.62
C CYS A 118 5.30 5.88 -14.13
N THR A 119 4.97 6.85 -13.26
CA THR A 119 4.50 8.17 -13.70
C THR A 119 5.46 8.89 -14.63
N GLU A 120 6.73 9.02 -14.26
CA GLU A 120 7.72 9.77 -15.03
C GLU A 120 7.86 9.23 -16.47
N ARG A 121 8.13 7.93 -16.60
CA ARG A 121 8.32 7.28 -17.90
C ARG A 121 7.03 7.23 -18.73
N MET A 122 5.88 7.09 -18.08
CA MET A 122 4.57 7.14 -18.73
C MET A 122 4.33 8.51 -19.38
N LEU A 123 4.71 9.61 -18.71
CA LEU A 123 4.53 10.96 -19.23
C LEU A 123 5.53 11.30 -20.36
N ALA A 124 6.71 10.69 -20.37
CA ALA A 124 7.76 10.96 -21.36
C ALA A 124 7.50 10.38 -22.77
N VAL A 125 6.95 9.16 -22.87
CA VAL A 125 6.70 8.49 -24.18
C VAL A 125 5.48 9.11 -24.83
N ARG A 126 5.36 9.32 -26.16
CA ARG A 126 4.15 9.94 -26.77
C ARG A 126 3.01 8.95 -27.10
N ASP A 127 3.31 7.68 -27.32
CA ASP A 127 2.33 6.69 -27.78
C ASP A 127 1.38 6.24 -26.68
N TRP A 128 0.09 6.59 -26.80
CA TRP A 128 -0.94 6.24 -25.83
C TRP A 128 -1.11 4.72 -25.62
N ARG A 129 -0.90 3.90 -26.65
CA ARG A 129 -1.05 2.43 -26.56
C ARG A 129 0.07 1.82 -25.74
N TRP A 130 1.28 2.35 -25.93
CA TRP A 130 2.43 1.95 -25.13
C TRP A 130 2.26 2.40 -23.68
N ARG A 131 1.87 3.66 -23.44
CA ARG A 131 1.59 4.20 -22.09
C ARG A 131 0.54 3.37 -21.35
N LEU A 132 -0.56 3.03 -22.03
CA LEU A 132 -1.63 2.24 -21.45
C LEU A 132 -1.13 0.84 -21.06
N GLY A 133 -0.33 0.20 -21.90
CA GLY A 133 0.31 -1.08 -21.55
C GLY A 133 1.25 -0.92 -20.37
N TYR A 134 2.08 0.12 -20.38
CA TYR A 134 3.05 0.42 -19.32
C TYR A 134 2.40 0.65 -17.96
N PHE A 135 1.17 1.18 -17.93
CA PHE A 135 0.36 1.29 -16.72
C PHE A 135 -0.36 -0.03 -16.36
N LEU A 136 -1.11 -0.61 -17.30
CA LEU A 136 -1.96 -1.78 -17.01
C LEU A 136 -1.17 -3.04 -16.68
N GLY A 137 0.00 -3.26 -17.29
CA GLY A 137 0.85 -4.42 -17.02
C GLY A 137 1.19 -4.57 -15.53
N PRO A 138 1.89 -3.61 -14.91
CA PRO A 138 2.21 -3.66 -13.49
C PRO A 138 0.96 -3.56 -12.60
N SER A 139 -0.06 -2.79 -12.97
CA SER A 139 -1.28 -2.69 -12.15
C SER A 139 -2.07 -3.99 -12.08
N LEU A 140 -2.23 -4.71 -13.20
CA LEU A 140 -2.91 -6.01 -13.22
C LEU A 140 -2.11 -7.07 -12.45
N TRP A 141 -0.79 -7.06 -12.58
CA TRP A 141 0.07 -7.92 -11.76
C TRP A 141 -0.11 -7.64 -10.27
N GLY A 142 -0.02 -6.37 -9.87
CA GLY A 142 -0.21 -5.96 -8.49
C GLY A 142 -1.58 -6.35 -7.95
N TRP A 143 -2.63 -6.18 -8.76
CA TRP A 143 -3.98 -6.60 -8.40
C TRP A 143 -4.08 -8.11 -8.20
N CYS A 144 -3.61 -8.93 -9.14
CA CYS A 144 -3.63 -10.38 -9.00
C CYS A 144 -2.85 -10.84 -7.76
N LEU A 145 -1.64 -10.32 -7.58
CA LEU A 145 -0.80 -10.62 -6.41
C LEU A 145 -1.54 -10.26 -5.12
N TRP A 146 -2.10 -9.05 -5.04
CA TRP A 146 -2.86 -8.61 -3.87
C TRP A 146 -4.05 -9.53 -3.57
N GLN A 147 -4.89 -9.82 -4.55
CA GLN A 147 -6.07 -10.66 -4.37
C GLN A 147 -5.68 -12.08 -3.92
N SER A 148 -4.66 -12.67 -4.53
CA SER A 148 -4.18 -14.01 -4.17
C SER A 148 -3.64 -14.07 -2.74
N PHE A 149 -2.80 -13.12 -2.33
CA PHE A 149 -2.18 -13.16 -1.01
C PHE A 149 -3.13 -12.69 0.11
N VAL A 150 -4.08 -11.79 -0.17
CA VAL A 150 -5.18 -11.51 0.78
C VAL A 150 -6.01 -12.76 0.98
N LEU A 151 -6.38 -13.47 -0.10
CA LEU A 151 -7.11 -14.73 0.03
C LEU A 151 -6.34 -15.77 0.84
N THR A 152 -5.02 -15.91 0.60
CA THR A 152 -4.17 -16.76 1.43
C THR A 152 -4.18 -16.34 2.90
N GLY A 153 -4.16 -15.04 3.20
CA GLY A 153 -4.29 -14.52 4.56
C GLY A 153 -5.64 -14.84 5.20
N VAL A 154 -6.73 -14.63 4.47
CA VAL A 154 -8.10 -14.93 4.91
C VAL A 154 -8.28 -16.43 5.20
N LEU A 155 -7.81 -17.31 4.31
CA LEU A 155 -7.91 -18.76 4.50
C LEU A 155 -6.93 -19.27 5.56
N GLY A 156 -5.76 -18.65 5.67
CA GLY A 156 -4.70 -19.02 6.62
C GLY A 156 -4.93 -18.48 8.03
N ALA A 157 -5.88 -17.55 8.23
CA ALA A 157 -6.14 -16.95 9.53
C ALA A 157 -6.55 -17.98 10.59
N GLY A 158 -7.23 -19.06 10.21
CA GLY A 158 -7.59 -20.14 11.14
C GLY A 158 -6.42 -20.96 11.68
N ALA A 159 -5.22 -20.85 11.07
CA ALA A 159 -4.00 -21.43 11.61
C ALA A 159 -3.36 -20.57 12.72
N LEU A 160 -3.81 -19.32 12.87
CA LEU A 160 -3.36 -18.43 13.92
C LEU A 160 -4.19 -18.63 15.19
N PRO A 161 -3.59 -18.54 16.38
CA PRO A 161 -4.32 -18.62 17.64
C PRO A 161 -5.38 -17.50 17.73
N GLN A 162 -6.63 -17.87 18.05
CA GLN A 162 -7.77 -16.93 18.06
C GLN A 162 -7.75 -15.93 19.23
N ASP A 163 -6.88 -16.16 20.22
CA ASP A 163 -6.61 -15.28 21.35
C ASP A 163 -5.74 -14.06 20.96
N TRP A 164 -5.25 -13.99 19.73
CA TRP A 164 -4.48 -12.84 19.25
C TRP A 164 -5.39 -11.62 19.08
N SER A 165 -5.11 -10.55 19.83
CA SER A 165 -5.84 -9.30 19.72
C SER A 165 -5.66 -8.66 18.33
N LEU A 166 -6.68 -7.94 17.86
CA LEU A 166 -6.60 -7.17 16.60
C LEU A 166 -5.41 -6.21 16.58
N GLU A 167 -5.09 -5.61 17.72
CA GLU A 167 -3.93 -4.73 17.88
C GLU A 167 -2.60 -5.47 17.63
N PHE A 168 -2.49 -6.73 18.07
CA PHE A 168 -1.32 -7.55 17.81
C PHE A 168 -1.18 -7.86 16.31
N MET A 169 -2.28 -8.21 15.64
CA MET A 169 -2.28 -8.46 14.19
C MET A 169 -1.96 -7.19 13.38
N ALA A 170 -2.53 -6.05 13.75
CA ALA A 170 -2.19 -4.76 13.14
C ALA A 170 -0.71 -4.41 13.36
N THR A 171 -0.16 -4.73 14.53
CA THR A 171 1.27 -4.54 14.83
C THR A 171 2.15 -5.43 13.94
N ILE A 172 1.80 -6.71 13.79
CA ILE A 172 2.47 -7.62 12.86
C ILE A 172 2.39 -7.09 11.43
N ALA A 173 1.24 -6.57 10.99
CA ALA A 173 1.05 -5.96 9.66
C ALA A 173 2.07 -4.86 9.40
N LEU A 174 2.18 -3.93 10.35
CA LEU A 174 3.06 -2.79 10.26
C LEU A 174 4.53 -3.22 10.32
N MET A 175 4.89 -4.17 11.18
CA MET A 175 6.25 -4.73 11.25
C MET A 175 6.64 -5.42 9.94
N VAL A 176 5.72 -6.18 9.37
CA VAL A 176 5.90 -6.89 8.11
C VAL A 176 6.13 -5.93 6.94
N ILE A 177 5.53 -4.74 6.94
CA ILE A 177 5.84 -3.67 5.97
C ILE A 177 7.18 -2.98 6.32
N LEU A 178 7.42 -2.71 7.60
CA LEU A 178 8.57 -1.95 8.07
C LEU A 178 9.90 -2.66 7.76
N VAL A 179 9.96 -3.98 7.95
CA VAL A 179 11.17 -4.79 7.74
C VAL A 179 11.72 -4.66 6.31
N PRO A 180 10.95 -4.92 5.24
CA PRO A 180 11.44 -4.78 3.86
C PRO A 180 11.66 -3.33 3.44
N LEU A 181 11.10 -2.34 4.16
CA LEU A 181 11.43 -0.93 3.95
C LEU A 181 12.77 -0.57 4.61
N SER A 182 13.12 -1.17 5.75
CA SER A 182 14.31 -0.82 6.54
C SER A 182 15.60 -1.48 6.03
N LYS A 183 15.88 -1.33 4.72
CA LYS A 183 16.99 -2.03 4.05
C LYS A 183 18.35 -1.34 4.14
N ASN A 184 18.39 -0.02 4.35
CA ASN A 184 19.62 0.75 4.45
C ASN A 184 19.77 1.35 5.87
N ARG A 185 21.02 1.67 6.22
CA ARG A 185 21.37 2.13 7.57
C ARG A 185 20.55 3.36 8.02
N PRO A 186 20.30 4.37 7.17
CA PRO A 186 19.47 5.51 7.56
C PRO A 186 18.02 5.13 7.92
N MET A 187 17.40 4.22 7.16
CA MET A 187 16.04 3.75 7.46
C MET A 187 16.00 2.91 8.74
N LEU A 188 17.03 2.10 9.02
CA LEU A 188 17.15 1.38 10.30
C LEU A 188 17.27 2.35 11.47
N VAL A 189 18.10 3.40 11.34
CA VAL A 189 18.22 4.43 12.38
C VAL A 189 16.89 5.14 12.60
N ALA A 190 16.16 5.49 11.54
CA ALA A 190 14.83 6.08 11.63
C ALA A 190 13.84 5.15 12.36
N ALA A 191 13.79 3.88 11.98
CA ALA A 191 12.90 2.88 12.56
C ALA A 191 13.19 2.63 14.04
N LEU A 192 14.48 2.46 14.41
CA LEU A 192 14.89 2.21 15.78
C LEU A 192 14.66 3.43 16.67
N SER A 193 15.07 4.63 16.22
CA SER A 193 14.88 5.85 17.01
C SER A 193 13.40 6.19 17.20
N GLY A 194 12.58 6.08 16.15
CA GLY A 194 11.13 6.26 16.26
C GLY A 194 10.48 5.18 17.14
N GLY A 195 10.89 3.92 17.00
CA GLY A 195 10.38 2.82 17.83
C GLY A 195 10.69 3.00 19.32
N VAL A 196 11.96 3.28 19.65
CA VAL A 196 12.40 3.53 21.03
C VAL A 196 11.72 4.77 21.60
N ALA A 197 11.65 5.87 20.85
CA ALA A 197 10.97 7.09 21.29
C ALA A 197 9.48 6.85 21.56
N SER A 198 8.80 6.05 20.73
CA SER A 198 7.38 5.72 20.91
C SER A 198 7.14 4.98 22.24
N VAL A 199 8.03 4.05 22.61
CA VAL A 199 7.96 3.33 23.88
C VAL A 199 8.24 4.24 25.07
N LEU A 200 9.28 5.07 24.98
CA LEU A 200 9.66 5.99 26.07
C LEU A 200 8.61 7.08 26.31
N LEU A 201 7.94 7.54 25.25
CA LEU A 201 6.96 8.63 25.30
C LEU A 201 5.51 8.15 25.41
N ARG A 202 5.26 6.85 25.63
CA ARG A 202 3.91 6.26 25.67
C ARG A 202 2.95 6.92 26.67
N GLY A 203 3.48 7.51 27.74
CA GLY A 203 2.69 8.13 28.81
C GLY A 203 2.16 9.53 28.49
N MET A 204 2.49 10.11 27.34
CA MET A 204 1.99 11.44 26.96
C MET A 204 0.49 11.44 26.66
N PRO A 205 -0.24 12.51 27.03
CA PRO A 205 -1.67 12.62 26.77
C PRO A 205 -1.96 12.64 25.26
N LEU A 206 -3.18 12.24 24.88
CA LEU A 206 -3.68 12.26 23.49
C LEU A 206 -2.81 11.47 22.49
N LYS A 207 -2.01 10.50 22.96
CA LYS A 207 -1.03 9.77 22.15
C LYS A 207 0.02 10.69 21.47
N LEU A 208 0.25 11.90 22.01
CA LEU A 208 1.26 12.85 21.50
C LEU A 208 2.66 12.25 21.43
N GLY A 209 2.97 11.30 22.32
CA GLY A 209 4.24 10.58 22.30
C GLY A 209 4.53 9.87 20.98
N VAL A 210 3.49 9.38 20.29
CA VAL A 210 3.63 8.76 18.96
C VAL A 210 3.99 9.82 17.91
N ILE A 211 3.37 11.01 17.98
CA ILE A 211 3.66 12.11 17.05
C ILE A 211 5.11 12.57 17.23
N VAL A 212 5.54 12.75 18.47
CA VAL A 212 6.93 13.14 18.78
C VAL A 212 7.90 12.05 18.32
N ALA A 213 7.59 10.77 18.53
CA ALA A 213 8.39 9.65 18.05
C ALA A 213 8.54 9.62 16.52
N ILE A 214 7.47 9.93 15.77
CA ILE A 214 7.52 10.07 14.31
C ILE A 214 8.50 11.18 13.92
N VAL A 215 8.43 12.34 14.57
CA VAL A 215 9.34 13.47 14.29
C VAL A 215 10.79 13.09 14.59
N ILE A 216 11.05 12.44 15.73
CA ILE A 216 12.39 11.95 16.11
C ILE A 216 12.91 10.97 15.06
N GLY A 217 12.09 10.01 14.63
CA GLY A 217 12.47 9.03 13.60
C GLY A 217 12.82 9.69 12.27
N ILE A 218 12.02 10.66 11.81
CA ILE A 218 12.29 11.42 10.57
C ILE A 218 13.61 12.19 10.68
N VAL A 219 13.82 12.93 11.77
CA VAL A 219 15.03 13.74 11.98
C VAL A 219 16.27 12.84 12.06
N ALA A 220 16.21 11.76 12.85
CA ALA A 220 17.33 10.82 12.99
C ALA A 220 17.66 10.12 11.66
N GLY A 221 16.63 9.70 10.91
CA GLY A 221 16.81 9.12 9.57
C GLY A 221 17.45 10.10 8.57
N PHE A 222 17.02 11.36 8.61
CA PHE A 222 17.56 12.42 7.75
C PHE A 222 19.01 12.78 8.10
N VAL A 223 19.35 12.85 9.39
CA VAL A 223 20.74 13.07 9.82
C VAL A 223 21.60 11.87 9.45
N ALA A 224 21.10 10.65 9.65
CA ALA A 224 21.81 9.42 9.29
C ALA A 224 22.04 9.30 7.78
N SER A 225 21.11 9.73 6.93
CA SER A 225 21.32 9.71 5.47
C SER A 225 22.39 10.68 4.99
N ARG A 226 22.64 11.77 5.73
CA ARG A 226 23.76 12.70 5.48
C ARG A 226 25.09 12.19 6.02
N ALA A 227 25.07 11.50 7.16
CA ALA A 227 26.27 11.02 7.84
C ALA A 227 26.76 9.64 7.34
N LEU A 228 25.87 8.81 6.80
CA LEU A 228 26.16 7.47 6.30
C LEU A 228 25.85 7.44 4.79
N PRO A 229 26.83 7.70 3.91
CA PRO A 229 26.64 7.60 2.47
C PRO A 229 26.17 6.19 2.09
N ASP A 230 25.14 6.11 1.24
CA ASP A 230 24.57 4.83 0.81
C ASP A 230 25.59 4.11 -0.08
N THR A 231 26.25 3.07 0.43
CA THR A 231 27.27 2.28 -0.31
C THR A 231 26.68 1.37 -1.40
N ARG A 232 25.47 1.64 -1.90
CA ARG A 232 24.77 0.82 -2.92
C ARG A 232 24.33 1.65 -4.14
N GLY A 233 25.16 2.59 -4.53
CA GLY A 233 25.02 3.38 -5.76
C GLY A 233 26.28 3.35 -6.63
N ALA A 234 26.83 2.16 -6.89
CA ALA A 234 27.79 1.86 -7.97
C ALA A 234 27.35 0.56 -8.65
#